data_AF-A0AAD5I9C7-F1
#
_entry.id   AF-A0AAD5I9C7-F1
#
_cell.length_a   1.000
_cell.length_b   1.000
_cell.length_c   1.000
_cell.angle_alpha   90.00
_cell.angle_beta   90.00
_cell.angle_gamma   90.00
#
_symmetry.space_group_name_H-M   'P 1'
#
loop_
_entity.id
_entity.type
_entity.pdbx_description
1 polymer ?
#
loop_
_entity_poly.entity_id
_entity_poly.type
_entity_poly.pdbx_seq_one_letter_code
_entity_poly.pdbx_strand_id
1 'polypeptide(L)'
;MIELPEGCIATVISFASPRDACRFSCVNSVFKSAAESDAVWDRFLPPDYRSLISDSDFCSSSSSPLLGFPSKKDLFLTLCRNPILIDEGKMSFQLDKASGKKCYMISAMNLTIVWGDTPTYWRWTSVPGSRFPKVAELIRVCWLEIRGKINTCILSPMTTYGAYLVFKSVIVAFGFVNQPVEVSFGLVGSDSHKRAVYLDLERGQRPRHFRFSRHVRIYNRNRSFEWQGSSVPRENDGHYPEERGDGWLEIELGEIFIGVGEKNELEMSIMEVTGGNWKEGLIVQGIEIRPKQKQEAAAKISYQAGVLRGGCS
;
A
#
# COMPACT_ATOMS: atom_id res chain seq x y z
N MET A 1 4.65 -13.27 -46.41
CA MET A 1 4.95 -12.68 -45.10
C MET A 1 4.69 -13.77 -44.07
N ILE A 2 5.70 -14.24 -43.33
CA ILE A 2 5.49 -15.30 -42.34
C ILE A 2 4.88 -14.63 -41.11
N GLU A 3 3.56 -14.71 -40.98
CA GLU A 3 2.86 -14.25 -39.78
C GLU A 3 3.12 -15.26 -38.65
N LEU A 4 3.55 -14.76 -37.49
CA LEU A 4 3.70 -15.59 -36.30
C LEU A 4 2.33 -16.11 -35.85
N PRO A 5 2.19 -17.41 -35.54
CA PRO A 5 0.94 -17.95 -35.01
C PRO A 5 0.52 -17.25 -33.71
N GLU A 6 -0.79 -17.13 -33.48
CA GLU A 6 -1.37 -16.49 -32.29
C GLU A 6 -0.79 -17.06 -30.97
N GLY A 7 -0.61 -18.39 -30.90
CA GLY A 7 -0.02 -19.03 -29.72
C GLY A 7 1.43 -18.59 -29.44
N CYS A 8 2.24 -18.33 -30.47
CA CYS A 8 3.59 -17.80 -30.32
C CYS A 8 3.54 -16.36 -29.79
N ILE A 9 2.63 -15.54 -30.32
CA ILE A 9 2.40 -14.16 -29.87
C ILE A 9 1.94 -14.15 -28.41
N ALA A 10 0.98 -15.00 -28.05
CA ALA A 10 0.50 -15.16 -26.67
C ALA A 10 1.64 -15.56 -25.74
N THR A 11 2.46 -16.52 -26.13
CA THR A 11 3.63 -16.93 -25.34
C THR A 11 4.58 -15.77 -25.09
N VAL A 12 4.90 -14.96 -26.11
CA VAL A 12 5.76 -13.76 -25.94
C VAL A 12 5.12 -12.73 -25.00
N ILE A 13 3.84 -12.42 -25.19
CA ILE A 13 3.10 -11.45 -24.37
C ILE A 13 3.02 -11.92 -22.90
N SER A 14 2.96 -13.23 -22.67
CA SER A 14 2.88 -13.82 -21.34
C SER A 14 4.14 -13.62 -20.47
N PHE A 15 5.25 -13.19 -21.07
CA PHE A 15 6.48 -12.76 -20.38
C PHE A 15 6.57 -11.23 -20.18
N ALA A 16 5.63 -10.47 -20.74
CA ALA A 16 5.56 -9.02 -20.56
C ALA A 16 4.81 -8.66 -19.26
N SER A 17 4.64 -7.35 -18.99
CA SER A 17 3.77 -6.90 -17.90
C SER A 17 2.29 -6.91 -18.31
N PRO A 18 1.33 -7.00 -17.37
CA PRO A 18 -0.10 -6.82 -17.67
C PRO A 18 -0.41 -5.52 -18.41
N ARG A 19 0.32 -4.44 -18.07
CA ARG A 19 0.23 -3.15 -18.75
C ARG A 19 0.66 -3.25 -20.21
N ASP A 20 1.75 -3.94 -20.50
CA ASP A 20 2.24 -4.10 -21.86
C ASP A 20 1.37 -5.07 -22.67
N ALA A 21 0.83 -6.12 -22.06
CA ALA A 21 -0.19 -6.97 -22.70
C ALA A 21 -1.40 -6.15 -23.19
N CYS A 22 -1.87 -5.20 -22.37
CA CYS A 22 -2.93 -4.28 -22.79
C CYS A 22 -2.49 -3.39 -23.97
N ARG A 23 -1.24 -2.93 -24.01
CA ARG A 23 -0.71 -2.15 -25.15
C ARG A 23 -0.61 -3.00 -26.42
N PHE A 24 -0.14 -4.25 -26.31
CA PHE A 24 -0.09 -5.18 -27.43
C PHE A 24 -1.48 -5.41 -28.02
N SER A 25 -2.52 -5.48 -27.19
CA SER A 25 -3.90 -5.68 -27.66
C SER A 25 -4.42 -4.58 -28.60
N CYS A 26 -3.79 -3.41 -28.61
CA CYS A 26 -4.15 -2.28 -29.47
C CYS A 26 -3.48 -2.31 -30.85
N VAL A 27 -2.58 -3.28 -31.13
CA VAL A 27 -1.80 -3.30 -32.38
C VAL A 27 -2.63 -3.79 -33.57
N ASN A 28 -3.24 -4.97 -33.46
CA ASN A 28 -4.15 -5.55 -34.46
C ASN A 28 -5.05 -6.64 -33.81
N SER A 29 -5.94 -7.25 -34.59
CA SER A 29 -6.86 -8.29 -34.11
C SER A 29 -6.16 -9.55 -33.60
N VAL A 30 -5.07 -9.99 -34.21
CA VAL A 30 -4.31 -11.18 -33.79
C VAL A 30 -3.62 -10.93 -32.45
N PHE A 31 -2.97 -9.78 -32.29
CA PHE A 31 -2.39 -9.35 -31.02
C PHE A 31 -3.45 -9.13 -29.95
N LYS A 32 -4.62 -8.63 -30.30
CA LYS A 32 -5.76 -8.51 -29.39
C LYS A 32 -6.18 -9.88 -28.88
N SER A 33 -6.46 -10.82 -29.77
CA SER A 33 -6.86 -12.19 -29.40
C SER A 33 -5.80 -12.86 -28.51
N ALA A 34 -4.52 -12.79 -28.93
CA ALA A 34 -3.41 -13.35 -28.15
C ALA A 34 -3.28 -12.71 -26.75
N ALA A 35 -3.35 -11.37 -26.66
CA ALA A 35 -3.21 -10.63 -25.40
C ALA A 35 -4.39 -10.82 -24.44
N GLU A 36 -5.57 -11.15 -24.96
CA GLU A 36 -6.77 -11.40 -24.15
C GLU A 36 -6.91 -12.88 -23.76
N SER A 37 -6.05 -13.76 -24.26
CA SER A 37 -6.09 -15.19 -23.97
C SER A 37 -5.79 -15.53 -22.52
N ASP A 38 -6.53 -16.50 -21.97
CA ASP A 38 -6.31 -16.97 -20.59
C ASP A 38 -4.92 -17.57 -20.36
N ALA A 39 -4.23 -18.03 -21.41
CA ALA A 39 -2.84 -18.50 -21.31
C ALA A 39 -1.88 -17.37 -20.91
N VAL A 40 -2.12 -16.14 -21.38
CA VAL A 40 -1.36 -14.94 -20.97
C VAL A 40 -1.70 -14.58 -19.53
N TRP A 41 -2.99 -14.45 -19.21
CA TRP A 41 -3.43 -13.96 -17.90
C TRP A 41 -3.17 -14.96 -16.76
N ASP A 42 -3.05 -16.26 -17.06
CA ASP A 42 -2.60 -17.26 -16.08
C ASP A 42 -1.21 -16.96 -15.52
N ARG A 43 -0.29 -16.44 -16.36
CA ARG A 43 1.07 -16.09 -15.93
C ARG A 43 1.15 -14.78 -15.15
N PHE A 44 0.16 -13.91 -15.31
CA PHE A 44 0.08 -12.65 -14.58
C PHE A 44 -0.54 -12.81 -13.18
N LEU A 45 -1.29 -13.89 -12.97
CA LEU A 45 -1.83 -14.22 -11.66
C LEU A 45 -0.74 -14.92 -10.82
N PRO A 46 -0.60 -14.57 -9.52
CA PRO A 46 0.36 -15.26 -8.65
C PRO A 46 -0.01 -16.74 -8.49
N PRO A 47 0.92 -17.69 -8.52
CA PRO A 47 0.60 -19.13 -8.53
C PRO A 47 -0.25 -19.59 -7.34
N ASP A 48 -0.15 -18.89 -6.21
CA ASP A 48 -0.88 -19.12 -4.96
C ASP A 48 -2.16 -18.28 -4.83
N TYR A 49 -2.66 -17.65 -5.90
CA TYR A 49 -3.90 -16.85 -5.85
C TYR A 49 -5.10 -17.69 -5.38
N ARG A 50 -5.13 -18.99 -5.70
CA ARG A 50 -6.23 -19.89 -5.32
C ARG A 50 -6.28 -20.14 -3.81
N SER A 51 -5.14 -20.33 -3.15
CA SER A 51 -5.09 -20.50 -1.70
C SER A 51 -5.47 -19.20 -0.99
N LEU A 52 -4.94 -18.05 -1.45
CA LEU A 52 -5.30 -16.74 -0.90
C LEU A 52 -6.81 -16.43 -0.98
N ILE A 53 -7.45 -16.88 -2.05
CA ILE A 53 -8.91 -16.75 -2.21
C ILE A 53 -9.66 -17.71 -1.29
N SER A 54 -9.17 -18.94 -1.15
CA SER A 54 -9.81 -19.96 -0.32
C SER A 54 -9.76 -19.59 1.18
N ASP A 55 -8.66 -18.98 1.61
CA ASP A 55 -8.44 -18.53 3.00
C ASP A 55 -9.20 -17.25 3.37
N SER A 56 -9.87 -16.61 2.41
CA SER A 56 -10.61 -15.37 2.65
C SER A 56 -12.04 -15.64 3.14
N ASP A 57 -12.55 -14.76 4.01
CA ASP A 57 -13.94 -14.77 4.50
C ASP A 57 -14.99 -14.59 3.37
N PHE A 58 -14.53 -14.40 2.13
CA PHE A 58 -15.32 -14.31 0.92
C PHE A 58 -16.13 -15.58 0.63
N CYS A 59 -15.79 -16.73 1.24
CA CYS A 59 -16.49 -18.01 1.05
C CYS A 59 -17.55 -18.35 2.11
N SER A 60 -17.77 -17.52 3.13
CA SER A 60 -18.76 -17.79 4.20
C SER A 60 -20.23 -17.54 3.79
N SER A 61 -20.47 -17.10 2.56
CA SER A 61 -21.79 -17.02 1.94
C SER A 61 -21.81 -17.93 0.71
N SER A 62 -22.81 -18.79 0.59
CA SER A 62 -22.99 -19.94 -0.32
C SER A 62 -22.93 -19.70 -1.84
N SER A 63 -22.19 -18.73 -2.31
CA SER A 63 -21.91 -18.49 -3.73
C SER A 63 -20.50 -17.91 -3.84
N SER A 64 -19.48 -18.72 -4.12
CA SER A 64 -18.13 -18.22 -4.38
C SER A 64 -18.14 -17.34 -5.64
N PRO A 65 -18.14 -16.00 -5.53
CA PRO A 65 -18.25 -15.11 -6.70
C PRO A 65 -16.99 -15.16 -7.58
N LEU A 66 -15.90 -15.78 -7.07
CA LEU A 66 -14.59 -15.80 -7.68
C LEU A 66 -14.34 -16.99 -8.62
N LEU A 67 -15.23 -17.99 -8.64
CA LEU A 67 -15.18 -19.12 -9.60
C LEU A 67 -16.10 -18.91 -10.82
N GLY A 68 -16.87 -17.81 -10.85
CA GLY A 68 -17.80 -17.49 -11.93
C GLY A 68 -17.29 -16.43 -12.92
N PHE A 69 -15.99 -16.09 -12.91
CA PHE A 69 -15.48 -15.09 -13.84
C PHE A 69 -15.46 -15.60 -15.28
N PRO A 70 -15.84 -14.77 -16.25
CA PRO A 70 -15.85 -15.17 -17.66
C PRO A 70 -14.44 -15.33 -18.25
N SER A 71 -13.40 -14.72 -17.65
CA SER A 71 -12.00 -14.89 -18.06
C SER A 71 -11.02 -14.68 -16.90
N LYS A 72 -9.77 -15.14 -17.05
CA LYS A 72 -8.69 -14.86 -16.08
C LYS A 72 -8.29 -13.38 -16.06
N LYS A 73 -8.50 -12.68 -17.17
CA LYS A 73 -8.35 -11.22 -17.25
C LYS A 73 -9.33 -10.53 -16.31
N ASP A 74 -10.59 -10.96 -16.29
CA ASP A 74 -11.61 -10.38 -15.41
C ASP A 74 -11.33 -10.67 -13.94
N LEU A 75 -10.86 -11.89 -13.63
CA LEU A 75 -10.35 -12.22 -12.30
C LEU A 75 -9.21 -11.29 -11.90
N PHE A 76 -8.18 -11.12 -12.76
CA PHE A 76 -7.05 -10.22 -12.49
C PHE A 76 -7.51 -8.78 -12.22
N LEU A 77 -8.38 -8.23 -13.07
CA LEU A 77 -8.89 -6.88 -12.91
C LEU A 77 -9.73 -6.72 -11.64
N THR A 78 -10.43 -7.78 -11.22
CA THR A 78 -11.18 -7.78 -9.96
C THR A 78 -10.24 -7.77 -8.76
N LEU A 79 -9.20 -8.61 -8.77
CA LEU A 79 -8.15 -8.61 -7.74
C LEU A 79 -7.36 -7.29 -7.66
N CYS A 80 -7.31 -6.51 -8.75
CA CYS A 80 -6.71 -5.18 -8.75
C CYS A 80 -7.62 -4.11 -8.13
N ARG A 81 -8.94 -4.27 -8.22
CA ARG A 81 -9.92 -3.23 -7.83
C ARG A 81 -10.52 -3.46 -6.45
N ASN A 82 -10.66 -4.72 -6.06
CA ASN A 82 -11.33 -5.14 -4.84
C ASN A 82 -10.33 -5.84 -3.92
N PRO A 83 -9.78 -5.15 -2.90
CA PRO A 83 -8.93 -5.78 -1.92
C PRO A 83 -9.68 -6.89 -1.19
N ILE A 84 -9.07 -8.06 -1.08
CA ILE A 84 -9.61 -9.22 -0.37
C ILE A 84 -9.06 -9.19 1.06
N LEU A 85 -9.93 -9.37 2.04
CA LEU A 85 -9.52 -9.53 3.44
C LEU A 85 -9.06 -10.97 3.69
N ILE A 86 -7.88 -11.09 4.32
CA ILE A 86 -7.23 -12.35 4.69
C ILE A 86 -6.80 -12.27 6.17
N ASP A 87 -6.39 -13.39 6.75
CA ASP A 87 -5.92 -13.48 8.14
C ASP A 87 -6.98 -12.93 9.13
N GLU A 88 -8.20 -13.48 9.07
CA GLU A 88 -9.34 -13.03 9.90
C GLU A 88 -9.64 -11.52 9.76
N GLY A 89 -9.39 -10.96 8.57
CA GLY A 89 -9.59 -9.54 8.28
C GLY A 89 -8.52 -8.61 8.84
N LYS A 90 -7.39 -9.14 9.31
CA LYS A 90 -6.24 -8.37 9.83
C LYS A 90 -5.29 -7.92 8.72
N MET A 91 -5.40 -8.51 7.54
CA MET A 91 -4.63 -8.11 6.36
C MET A 91 -5.53 -8.03 5.13
N SER A 92 -5.13 -7.23 4.15
CA SER A 92 -5.78 -7.21 2.84
C SER A 92 -4.79 -7.53 1.74
N PHE A 93 -5.25 -8.25 0.72
CA PHE A 93 -4.50 -8.63 -0.45
C PHE A 93 -5.14 -8.02 -1.71
N GLN A 94 -4.31 -7.51 -2.62
CA GLN A 94 -4.72 -7.09 -3.96
C GLN A 94 -3.53 -7.21 -4.93
N LEU A 95 -3.79 -7.07 -6.22
CA LEU A 95 -2.73 -7.03 -7.24
C LEU A 95 -2.43 -5.61 -7.69
N ASP A 96 -1.15 -5.31 -7.91
CA ASP A 96 -0.75 -4.11 -8.63
C ASP A 96 -1.17 -4.24 -10.10
N LYS A 97 -1.97 -3.29 -10.56
CA LYS A 97 -2.55 -3.30 -11.91
C LYS A 97 -1.50 -3.26 -13.01
N ALA A 98 -0.38 -2.58 -12.78
CA ALA A 98 0.63 -2.38 -13.82
C ALA A 98 1.57 -3.58 -13.97
N SER A 99 2.01 -4.14 -12.84
CA SER A 99 3.03 -5.20 -12.78
C SER A 99 2.46 -6.60 -12.51
N GLY A 100 1.24 -6.71 -12.00
CA GLY A 100 0.65 -7.98 -11.53
C GLY A 100 1.27 -8.50 -10.23
N LYS A 101 2.15 -7.73 -9.60
CA LYS A 101 2.80 -8.09 -8.34
C LYS A 101 1.83 -7.92 -7.18
N LYS A 102 2.07 -8.67 -6.10
CA LYS A 102 1.21 -8.68 -4.92
C LYS A 102 1.33 -7.37 -4.14
N CYS A 103 0.21 -6.88 -3.63
CA CYS A 103 0.13 -5.77 -2.69
C CYS A 103 -0.56 -6.25 -1.41
N TYR A 104 -0.03 -5.85 -0.26
CA TYR A 104 -0.62 -6.16 1.03
C TYR A 104 -0.87 -4.89 1.82
N MET A 105 -1.88 -4.93 2.68
CA MET A 105 -2.05 -3.91 3.72
C MET A 105 -2.24 -4.60 5.05
N ILE A 106 -1.49 -4.17 6.06
CA ILE A 106 -1.59 -4.66 7.43
C ILE A 106 -2.58 -3.73 8.15
N SER A 107 -3.66 -4.28 8.68
CA SER A 107 -4.64 -3.51 9.46
C SER A 107 -3.99 -2.93 10.70
N ALA A 108 -4.47 -1.78 11.17
CA ALA A 108 -4.13 -1.23 12.48
C ALA A 108 -4.31 -2.26 13.62
N MET A 109 -5.27 -3.19 13.49
CA MET A 109 -5.49 -4.28 14.45
C MET A 109 -4.35 -5.30 14.51
N ASN A 110 -3.53 -5.39 13.46
CA ASN A 110 -2.38 -6.29 13.37
C ASN A 110 -1.04 -5.54 13.51
N LEU A 111 -1.10 -4.23 13.81
CA LEU A 111 0.07 -3.44 14.14
C LEU A 111 0.32 -3.52 15.64
N THR A 112 1.60 -3.47 16.02
CA THR A 112 2.00 -3.24 17.41
C THR A 112 1.93 -1.74 17.68
N ILE A 113 0.90 -1.31 18.40
CA ILE A 113 0.70 0.09 18.80
C ILE A 113 0.93 0.19 20.30
N VAL A 114 1.88 1.03 20.73
CA VAL A 114 2.12 1.25 22.16
C VAL A 114 0.88 1.85 22.81
N TRP A 115 0.42 1.18 23.87
CA TRP A 115 -0.85 1.43 24.57
C TRP A 115 -2.12 1.29 23.71
N GLY A 116 -2.06 0.60 22.55
CA GLY A 116 -3.22 0.42 21.67
C GLY A 116 -4.39 -0.33 22.30
N ASP A 117 -4.15 -1.10 23.36
CA ASP A 117 -5.14 -1.80 24.17
C ASP A 117 -5.72 -0.95 25.31
N THR A 118 -5.19 0.26 25.52
CA THR A 118 -5.57 1.15 26.62
C THR A 118 -6.58 2.19 26.14
N PRO A 119 -7.88 2.10 26.52
CA PRO A 119 -8.94 2.95 25.99
C PRO A 119 -8.81 4.44 26.31
N THR A 120 -7.93 4.81 27.24
CA THR A 120 -7.59 6.20 27.57
C THR A 120 -6.77 6.87 26.46
N TYR A 121 -6.01 6.07 25.72
CA TYR A 121 -5.03 6.56 24.74
C TYR A 121 -5.44 6.25 23.31
N TRP A 122 -6.09 5.11 23.08
CA TRP A 122 -6.53 4.67 21.78
C TRP A 122 -7.99 4.18 21.80
N ARG A 123 -8.72 4.47 20.74
CA ARG A 123 -10.08 3.99 20.53
C ARG A 123 -10.14 3.18 19.23
N TRP A 124 -10.70 1.98 19.31
CA TRP A 124 -11.00 1.18 18.13
C TRP A 124 -12.39 1.53 17.61
N THR A 125 -12.45 2.00 16.37
CA THR A 125 -13.67 2.56 15.76
C THR A 125 -13.84 2.04 14.33
N SER A 126 -15.07 2.14 13.80
CA SER A 126 -15.36 1.84 12.41
C SER A 126 -15.59 3.13 11.64
N VAL A 127 -14.90 3.29 10.51
CA VAL A 127 -14.94 4.51 9.70
C VAL A 127 -15.45 4.16 8.30
N PRO A 128 -16.49 4.85 7.78
CA PRO A 128 -16.95 4.65 6.41
C PRO A 128 -15.83 4.85 5.39
N GLY A 129 -15.78 3.99 4.38
CA GLY A 129 -14.70 3.97 3.39
C GLY A 129 -13.38 3.41 3.94
N SER A 130 -13.38 2.76 5.11
CA SER A 130 -12.24 1.97 5.56
C SER A 130 -12.20 0.61 4.85
N ARG A 131 -11.00 0.15 4.48
CA ARG A 131 -10.75 -1.21 4.00
C ARG A 131 -10.96 -2.26 5.09
N PHE A 132 -10.70 -1.90 6.36
CA PHE A 132 -10.82 -2.80 7.51
C PHE A 132 -12.02 -2.44 8.39
N PRO A 133 -12.67 -3.42 9.06
CA PRO A 133 -13.82 -3.19 9.93
C PRO A 133 -13.53 -2.24 11.10
N LYS A 134 -12.32 -2.34 11.66
CA LYS A 134 -11.83 -1.51 12.77
C LYS A 134 -10.55 -0.80 12.38
N VAL A 135 -10.44 0.46 12.82
CA VAL A 135 -9.27 1.33 12.69
C VAL A 135 -8.90 1.90 14.07
N ALA A 136 -7.64 2.32 14.23
CA ALA A 136 -7.15 2.86 15.50
C ALA A 136 -7.25 4.39 15.50
N GLU A 137 -8.05 4.96 16.39
CA GLU A 137 -8.13 6.39 16.62
C GLU A 137 -7.31 6.78 17.85
N LEU A 138 -6.32 7.63 17.66
CA LEU A 138 -5.50 8.18 18.71
C LEU A 138 -6.29 9.22 19.51
N ILE A 139 -6.59 8.90 20.78
CA ILE A 139 -7.27 9.82 21.69
C ILE A 139 -6.30 10.86 22.18
N ARG A 140 -5.20 10.46 22.85
CA ARG A 140 -4.17 11.40 23.30
C ARG A 140 -2.91 10.69 23.82
N VAL A 141 -1.71 10.92 23.25
CA VAL A 141 -0.43 10.37 23.75
C VAL A 141 0.73 11.35 23.60
N CYS A 142 1.73 11.27 24.48
CA CYS A 142 3.01 11.96 24.28
C CYS A 142 4.07 11.07 23.59
N TRP A 143 3.94 9.75 23.75
CA TRP A 143 4.75 8.71 23.11
C TRP A 143 3.94 8.06 21.99
N LEU A 144 4.31 8.33 20.74
CA LEU A 144 3.71 7.67 19.58
C LEU A 144 4.67 6.61 19.05
N GLU A 145 4.24 5.35 19.05
CA GLU A 145 5.01 4.26 18.49
C GLU A 145 4.07 3.22 17.88
N ILE A 146 4.23 3.03 16.57
CA ILE A 146 3.49 2.08 15.76
C ILE A 146 4.51 1.25 14.99
N ARG A 147 4.41 -0.07 15.09
CA ARG A 147 5.25 -1.01 14.35
C ARG A 147 4.40 -2.03 13.62
N GLY A 148 4.87 -2.47 12.47
CA GLY A 148 4.29 -3.60 11.75
C GLY A 148 5.37 -4.52 11.25
N LYS A 149 5.00 -5.79 11.07
CA LYS A 149 5.89 -6.82 10.55
C LYS A 149 5.21 -7.59 9.43
N ILE A 150 5.98 -7.98 8.42
CA ILE A 150 5.49 -8.80 7.32
C ILE A 150 6.57 -9.73 6.80
N ASN A 151 6.19 -10.96 6.49
CA ASN A 151 7.12 -11.95 5.96
C ASN A 151 7.42 -11.69 4.47
N THR A 152 8.67 -11.75 4.05
CA THR A 152 9.05 -11.55 2.63
C THR A 152 8.54 -12.66 1.71
N CYS A 153 8.24 -13.86 2.23
CA CYS A 153 7.78 -15.01 1.45
C CYS A 153 6.42 -14.79 0.78
N ILE A 154 5.56 -13.94 1.38
CA ILE A 154 4.26 -13.64 0.79
C ILE A 154 4.35 -12.55 -0.28
N LEU A 155 5.45 -11.79 -0.31
CA LEU A 155 5.70 -10.76 -1.33
C LEU A 155 6.20 -11.39 -2.63
N SER A 156 5.97 -10.69 -3.74
CA SER A 156 6.54 -11.11 -5.03
C SER A 156 8.06 -10.88 -5.05
N PRO A 157 8.88 -11.88 -5.43
CA PRO A 157 10.33 -11.73 -5.50
C PRO A 157 10.76 -10.81 -6.64
N MET A 158 12.04 -10.42 -6.63
CA MET A 158 12.67 -9.52 -7.61
C MET A 158 11.89 -8.21 -7.78
N THR A 159 11.42 -7.64 -6.67
CA THR A 159 10.53 -6.47 -6.69
C THR A 159 10.95 -5.48 -5.62
N THR A 160 11.04 -4.19 -5.97
CA THR A 160 11.18 -3.12 -4.99
C THR A 160 9.80 -2.79 -4.43
N TYR A 161 9.64 -2.86 -3.12
CA TYR A 161 8.44 -2.47 -2.40
C TYR A 161 8.64 -1.14 -1.69
N GLY A 162 7.59 -0.33 -1.65
CA GLY A 162 7.45 0.78 -0.71
C GLY A 162 6.44 0.42 0.37
N ALA A 163 6.68 0.92 1.59
CA ALA A 163 5.72 0.87 2.69
C ALA A 163 5.10 2.25 2.91
N TYR A 164 3.80 2.31 3.11
CA TYR A 164 3.02 3.55 3.22
C TYR A 164 2.09 3.47 4.43
N LEU A 165 2.21 4.40 5.37
CA LEU A 165 1.20 4.54 6.43
C LEU A 165 -0.03 5.21 5.84
N VAL A 166 -1.20 4.59 6.01
CA VAL A 166 -2.48 5.11 5.53
C VAL A 166 -3.35 5.53 6.71
N PHE A 167 -3.73 6.80 6.75
CA PHE A 167 -4.38 7.40 7.90
C PHE A 167 -5.29 8.57 7.54
N LYS A 168 -6.07 9.03 8.51
CA LYS A 168 -6.85 10.26 8.48
C LYS A 168 -6.49 11.11 9.68
N SER A 169 -6.69 12.41 9.55
CA SER A 169 -6.58 13.36 10.65
C SER A 169 -7.96 13.97 10.92
N VAL A 170 -8.43 13.94 12.16
CA VAL A 170 -9.64 14.70 12.52
C VAL A 170 -9.34 16.19 12.59
N ILE A 171 -10.37 17.02 12.40
CA ILE A 171 -10.29 18.49 12.36
C ILE A 171 -9.63 19.09 13.62
N VAL A 172 -9.74 18.39 14.76
CA VAL A 172 -9.19 18.79 16.05
C VAL A 172 -7.83 18.15 16.35
N ALA A 173 -7.20 17.47 15.38
CA ALA A 173 -5.91 16.84 15.60
C ALA A 173 -4.88 17.87 16.07
N PHE A 174 -4.17 17.50 17.13
CA PHE A 174 -3.19 18.35 17.81
C PHE A 174 -1.88 17.60 17.96
N GLY A 175 -0.77 18.33 18.11
CA GLY A 175 0.55 17.75 18.36
C GLY A 175 1.35 17.34 17.12
N PHE A 176 0.76 17.37 15.92
CA PHE A 176 1.44 17.02 14.66
C PHE A 176 1.88 18.23 13.81
N VAL A 177 1.44 19.44 14.18
CA VAL A 177 1.73 20.65 13.39
C VAL A 177 3.22 20.98 13.44
N ASN A 178 3.89 20.89 12.29
CA ASN A 178 5.34 21.07 12.15
C ASN A 178 6.16 20.17 13.10
N GLN A 179 5.62 19.02 13.49
CA GLN A 179 6.32 18.02 14.31
C GLN A 179 6.66 16.82 13.43
N PRO A 180 7.94 16.59 13.10
CA PRO A 180 8.32 15.42 12.34
C PRO A 180 8.27 14.16 13.22
N VAL A 181 7.84 13.06 12.61
CA VAL A 181 7.91 11.72 13.18
C VAL A 181 9.03 10.94 12.48
N GLU A 182 9.76 10.12 13.23
CA GLU A 182 10.75 9.20 12.67
C GLU A 182 10.02 7.99 12.08
N VAL A 183 10.37 7.62 10.85
CA VAL A 183 9.88 6.40 10.22
C VAL A 183 11.03 5.56 9.70
N SER A 184 10.82 4.24 9.65
CA SER A 184 11.76 3.30 9.05
C SER A 184 11.04 2.16 8.36
N PHE A 185 11.74 1.55 7.40
CA PHE A 185 11.33 0.32 6.72
C PHE A 185 12.57 -0.48 6.35
N GLY A 186 12.65 -1.74 6.80
CA GLY A 186 13.83 -2.58 6.56
C GLY A 186 13.67 -4.02 7.02
N LEU A 187 14.74 -4.81 6.90
CA LEU A 187 14.79 -6.18 7.43
C LEU A 187 14.98 -6.13 8.95
N VAL A 188 14.28 -7.00 9.68
CA VAL A 188 14.45 -7.15 11.12
C VAL A 188 15.92 -7.48 11.43
N GLY A 189 16.51 -6.74 12.37
CA GLY A 189 17.90 -6.93 12.81
C GLY A 189 18.98 -6.34 11.89
N SER A 190 18.58 -5.67 10.80
CA SER A 190 19.48 -4.86 9.97
C SER A 190 19.36 -3.37 10.28
N ASP A 191 20.37 -2.58 9.92
CA ASP A 191 20.30 -1.12 9.99
C ASP A 191 19.29 -0.59 8.97
N SER A 192 18.03 -0.41 9.41
CA SER A 192 17.00 0.22 8.59
C SER A 192 17.25 1.72 8.49
N HIS A 193 17.15 2.29 7.28
CA HIS A 193 17.26 3.72 7.09
C HIS A 193 16.10 4.45 7.78
N LYS A 194 16.43 5.34 8.72
CA LYS A 194 15.48 6.19 9.43
C LYS A 194 15.35 7.53 8.72
N ARG A 195 14.12 8.03 8.59
CA ARG A 195 13.85 9.34 7.99
C ARG A 195 12.79 10.09 8.80
N ALA A 196 12.81 11.42 8.72
CA ALA A 196 11.79 12.28 9.31
C ALA A 196 10.69 12.58 8.29
N VAL A 197 9.43 12.42 8.68
CA VAL A 197 8.25 12.77 7.87
C VAL A 197 7.22 13.52 8.71
N TYR A 198 6.28 14.21 8.08
CA TYR A 198 5.21 14.92 8.77
C TYR A 198 3.88 14.18 8.62
N LEU A 199 3.04 14.22 9.66
CA LEU A 199 1.68 13.64 9.63
C LEU A 199 0.57 14.69 9.51
N ASP A 200 0.92 15.95 9.27
CA ASP A 200 -0.01 17.05 8.98
C ASP A 200 0.06 17.40 7.49
N LEU A 201 -1.02 17.93 6.93
CA LEU A 201 -1.01 18.46 5.56
C LEU A 201 -0.19 19.75 5.53
N GLU A 202 0.55 19.94 4.43
CA GLU A 202 1.31 21.17 4.20
C GLU A 202 0.36 22.38 4.31
N ARG A 203 0.79 23.46 5.00
CA ARG A 203 -0.09 24.61 5.34
C ARG A 203 -0.79 25.25 4.12
N GLY A 204 -0.24 25.09 2.92
CA GLY A 204 -0.82 25.57 1.66
C GLY A 204 -1.89 24.66 1.03
N GLN A 205 -1.95 23.38 1.41
CA GLN A 205 -2.89 22.40 0.87
C GLN A 205 -4.15 22.24 1.72
N ARG A 206 -4.26 22.94 2.86
CA ARG A 206 -5.50 22.95 3.65
C ARG A 206 -6.62 23.61 2.82
N PRO A 207 -7.63 22.86 2.34
CA PRO A 207 -8.79 23.44 1.68
C PRO A 207 -9.49 24.38 2.66
N ARG A 208 -9.84 25.58 2.20
CA ARG A 208 -10.52 26.60 3.04
C ARG A 208 -11.90 26.15 3.56
N HIS A 209 -12.41 24.98 3.15
CA HIS A 209 -13.67 24.41 3.61
C HIS A 209 -13.65 22.87 3.63
N PHE A 210 -13.04 22.23 4.63
CA PHE A 210 -13.28 20.80 4.89
C PHE A 210 -14.68 20.63 5.51
N ARG A 211 -15.64 20.18 4.70
CA ARG A 211 -17.03 19.92 5.10
C ARG A 211 -17.20 18.41 5.34
N PHE A 212 -16.90 17.94 6.54
CA PHE A 212 -17.36 16.61 6.96
C PHE A 212 -18.90 16.61 7.06
N SER A 213 -19.54 15.61 6.46
CA SER A 213 -20.99 15.40 6.57
C SER A 213 -21.35 15.04 8.02
N ARG A 214 -22.22 15.86 8.63
CA ARG A 214 -22.57 15.88 10.06
C ARG A 214 -23.42 14.68 10.53
N HIS A 215 -22.93 13.44 10.47
CA HIS A 215 -23.68 12.29 10.97
C HIS A 215 -23.05 11.51 12.13
N VAL A 216 -22.01 12.05 12.78
CA VAL A 216 -21.56 11.55 14.08
C VAL A 216 -21.86 12.63 15.13
N ARG A 217 -22.87 12.36 15.98
CA ARG A 217 -23.34 13.27 17.04
C ARG A 217 -22.25 13.43 18.11
N ILE A 218 -21.62 14.61 18.19
CA ILE A 218 -20.69 14.98 19.26
C ILE A 218 -21.05 16.37 19.78
N TYR A 219 -21.02 16.51 21.11
CA TYR A 219 -21.40 17.68 21.89
C TYR A 219 -20.73 18.98 21.41
N ASN A 220 -21.55 19.99 21.19
CA ASN A 220 -21.17 21.38 20.96
C ASN A 220 -20.41 21.96 22.17
N ARG A 221 -19.22 22.53 21.93
CA ARG A 221 -18.76 23.69 22.68
C ARG A 221 -17.99 24.64 21.76
N ASN A 222 -18.67 25.72 21.38
CA ASN A 222 -18.13 26.84 20.63
C ASN A 222 -16.86 27.39 21.29
N ARG A 223 -15.74 27.38 20.56
CA ARG A 223 -14.68 28.39 20.68
C ARG A 223 -14.08 28.65 19.30
N SER A 224 -14.53 29.75 18.69
CA SER A 224 -13.87 30.40 17.56
C SER A 224 -12.55 31.01 18.06
N PHE A 225 -11.42 30.47 17.62
CA PHE A 225 -10.12 31.13 17.74
C PHE A 225 -9.55 31.27 16.31
N GLU A 226 -9.64 32.49 15.78
CA GLU A 226 -8.92 32.92 14.59
C GLU A 226 -7.42 32.96 14.92
N TRP A 227 -6.63 32.07 14.33
CA TRP A 227 -5.17 32.13 14.40
C TRP A 227 -4.64 32.88 13.17
N GLN A 228 -4.27 34.14 13.37
CA GLN A 228 -3.34 34.85 12.49
C GLN A 228 -1.91 34.46 12.86
N GLY A 229 -1.28 33.63 12.04
CA GLY A 229 0.11 33.20 12.21
C GLY A 229 0.92 33.48 10.94
N SER A 230 1.94 34.32 11.10
CA SER A 230 2.79 34.91 10.08
C SER A 230 3.41 33.91 9.09
N SER A 231 3.40 34.29 7.80
CA SER A 231 4.02 33.58 6.69
C SER A 231 5.54 33.78 6.70
N VAL A 232 6.28 32.74 7.09
CA VAL A 232 7.69 32.60 6.72
C VAL A 232 7.80 31.40 5.78
N PRO A 233 8.12 31.57 4.49
CA PRO A 233 8.39 30.45 3.61
C PRO A 233 9.72 29.82 4.04
N ARG A 234 9.72 28.56 4.45
CA ARG A 234 10.93 27.75 4.58
C ARG A 234 11.01 26.82 3.38
N GLU A 235 12.22 26.61 2.89
CA GLU A 235 12.55 25.76 1.75
C GLU A 235 11.93 24.36 1.89
N ASN A 236 11.51 23.83 0.75
CA ASN A 236 10.50 22.78 0.60
C ASN A 236 11.07 21.36 0.74
N ASP A 237 11.69 21.06 1.89
CA ASP A 237 12.38 19.78 2.17
C ASP A 237 11.57 18.82 3.07
N GLY A 238 10.31 19.16 3.39
CA GLY A 238 9.45 18.32 4.22
C GLY A 238 8.77 17.20 3.43
N HIS A 239 8.85 15.97 3.92
CA HIS A 239 8.02 14.87 3.41
C HIS A 239 6.64 14.93 4.06
N TYR A 240 5.65 15.40 3.32
CA TYR A 240 4.25 15.52 3.74
C TYR A 240 3.38 14.41 3.15
N PRO A 241 2.23 14.09 3.79
CA PRO A 241 1.31 13.08 3.30
C PRO A 241 0.61 13.52 2.01
N GLU A 242 0.29 12.56 1.15
CA GLU A 242 -0.51 12.76 -0.07
C GLU A 242 -1.94 12.27 0.13
N GLU A 243 -2.92 12.99 -0.43
CA GLU A 243 -4.32 12.57 -0.42
C GLU A 243 -4.60 11.54 -1.52
N ARG A 244 -5.16 10.40 -1.13
CA ARG A 244 -5.60 9.33 -2.01
C ARG A 244 -6.99 9.63 -2.58
N GLY A 245 -7.32 8.99 -3.70
CA GLY A 245 -8.66 9.11 -4.30
C GLY A 245 -9.82 8.57 -3.43
N ASP A 246 -9.53 7.85 -2.35
CA ASP A 246 -10.49 7.36 -1.35
C ASP A 246 -10.64 8.29 -0.12
N GLY A 247 -9.94 9.44 -0.13
CA GLY A 247 -9.96 10.45 0.94
C GLY A 247 -9.14 10.07 2.17
N TRP A 248 -8.32 9.02 2.11
CA TRP A 248 -7.27 8.75 3.10
C TRP A 248 -5.98 9.49 2.73
N LEU A 249 -5.17 9.81 3.72
CA LEU A 249 -3.80 10.30 3.53
C LEU A 249 -2.84 9.11 3.52
N GLU A 250 -1.78 9.20 2.73
CA GLU A 250 -0.66 8.27 2.78
C GLU A 250 0.69 8.98 2.90
N ILE A 251 1.61 8.39 3.66
CA ILE A 251 3.00 8.84 3.77
C ILE A 251 3.95 7.66 3.60
N GLU A 252 5.00 7.84 2.80
CA GLU A 252 6.01 6.81 2.56
C GLU A 252 6.94 6.62 3.75
N LEU A 253 7.05 5.39 4.23
CA LEU A 253 7.95 4.98 5.32
C LEU A 253 9.35 4.64 4.81
N GLY A 254 9.44 4.16 3.57
CA GLY A 254 10.68 3.82 2.88
C GLY A 254 10.47 2.81 1.76
N GLU A 255 11.56 2.32 1.18
CA GLU A 255 11.55 1.27 0.15
C GLU A 255 12.63 0.20 0.40
N ILE A 256 12.36 -1.01 -0.07
CA ILE A 256 13.29 -2.14 0.00
C ILE A 256 13.16 -3.06 -1.22
N PHE A 257 14.26 -3.69 -1.64
CA PHE A 257 14.26 -4.69 -2.70
C PHE A 257 14.14 -6.10 -2.12
N ILE A 258 13.22 -6.90 -2.65
CA ILE A 258 13.00 -8.30 -2.25
C ILE A 258 13.68 -9.22 -3.26
N GLY A 259 14.68 -9.98 -2.81
CA GLY A 259 15.42 -10.97 -3.60
C GLY A 259 14.64 -12.27 -3.85
N VAL A 260 15.32 -13.28 -4.40
CA VAL A 260 14.76 -14.63 -4.62
C VAL A 260 15.17 -15.55 -3.47
N GLY A 261 14.20 -16.27 -2.88
CA GLY A 261 14.47 -17.32 -1.89
C GLY A 261 14.84 -16.81 -0.49
N GLU A 262 14.80 -15.50 -0.26
CA GLU A 262 15.07 -14.90 1.05
C GLU A 262 13.84 -15.02 1.95
N LYS A 263 13.96 -15.81 3.02
CA LYS A 263 12.97 -15.91 4.10
C LYS A 263 13.35 -14.95 5.21
N ASN A 264 12.90 -13.71 5.09
CA ASN A 264 13.16 -12.67 6.06
C ASN A 264 11.85 -12.09 6.60
N GLU A 265 11.95 -11.35 7.69
CA GLU A 265 10.87 -10.52 8.21
C GLU A 265 11.21 -9.06 7.97
N LEU A 266 10.28 -8.31 7.40
CA LEU A 266 10.36 -6.86 7.28
C LEU A 266 9.72 -6.22 8.50
N GLU A 267 10.32 -5.15 9.00
CA GLU A 267 9.76 -4.27 10.03
C GLU A 267 9.57 -2.88 9.44
N MET A 268 8.43 -2.26 9.76
CA MET A 268 8.18 -0.85 9.51
C MET A 268 7.80 -0.20 10.83
N SER A 269 8.30 1.01 11.06
CA SER A 269 8.02 1.74 12.31
C SER A 269 7.71 3.21 12.06
N ILE A 270 6.87 3.76 12.93
CA ILE A 270 6.57 5.19 13.05
C ILE A 270 6.71 5.54 14.52
N MET A 271 7.63 6.46 14.83
CA MET A 271 8.03 6.78 16.18
C MET A 271 8.15 8.29 16.37
N GLU A 272 7.48 8.80 17.40
CA GLU A 272 7.77 10.11 17.99
C GLU A 272 7.75 9.98 19.51
N VAL A 273 8.92 9.61 20.03
CA VAL A 273 9.12 9.24 21.44
C VAL A 273 9.97 10.26 22.20
N THR A 274 10.65 11.15 21.49
CA THR A 274 11.62 12.10 22.05
C THR A 274 11.04 13.50 22.29
N GLY A 275 10.03 13.90 21.53
CA GLY A 275 9.49 15.27 21.58
C GLY A 275 8.64 15.58 22.82
N GLY A 276 8.08 14.57 23.49
CA GLY A 276 7.23 14.73 24.69
C GLY A 276 5.89 15.46 24.45
N ASN A 277 5.65 15.96 23.24
CA ASN A 277 4.44 16.69 22.87
C ASN A 277 3.22 15.77 22.84
N TRP A 278 2.14 16.21 23.49
CA TRP A 278 0.86 15.51 23.41
C TRP A 278 0.27 15.59 22.01
N LYS A 279 -0.25 14.47 21.53
CA LYS A 279 -0.82 14.27 20.20
C LYS A 279 -2.17 13.62 20.28
N GLU A 280 -3.09 14.04 19.42
CA GLU A 280 -4.43 13.47 19.33
C GLU A 280 -4.98 13.55 17.92
N GLY A 281 -5.98 12.72 17.62
CA GLY A 281 -6.80 12.84 16.41
C GLY A 281 -6.26 12.14 15.16
N LEU A 282 -5.26 11.27 15.31
CA LEU A 282 -4.80 10.41 14.21
C LEU A 282 -5.69 9.17 14.10
N ILE A 283 -6.24 8.89 12.92
CA ILE A 283 -7.00 7.67 12.64
C ILE A 283 -6.18 6.80 11.70
N VAL A 284 -5.60 5.71 12.20
CA VAL A 284 -4.75 4.81 11.44
C VAL A 284 -5.57 3.66 10.88
N GLN A 285 -5.55 3.52 9.56
CA GLN A 285 -6.15 2.37 8.88
C GLN A 285 -5.20 1.18 8.88
N GLY A 286 -3.92 1.44 8.61
CA GLY A 286 -2.92 0.39 8.46
C GLY A 286 -1.68 0.85 7.70
N ILE A 287 -0.83 -0.11 7.36
CA ILE A 287 0.37 0.11 6.55
C ILE A 287 0.25 -0.70 5.26
N GLU A 288 0.30 -0.03 4.11
CA GLU A 288 0.22 -0.62 2.78
C GLU A 288 1.62 -0.84 2.20
N ILE A 289 1.88 -2.07 1.77
CA ILE A 289 3.12 -2.54 1.15
C ILE A 289 2.80 -2.83 -0.31
N ARG A 290 3.34 -2.01 -1.22
CA ARG A 290 3.07 -2.11 -2.65
C ARG A 290 4.35 -1.99 -3.50
N PRO A 291 4.40 -2.63 -4.67
CA PRO A 291 5.52 -2.50 -5.61
C PRO A 291 5.73 -1.03 -6.01
N LYS A 292 6.98 -0.58 -6.04
CA LYS A 292 7.37 0.68 -6.66
C LYS A 292 7.84 0.42 -8.08
N GLN A 293 7.32 1.19 -9.02
CA GLN A 293 7.88 1.24 -10.37
C GLN A 293 9.21 1.97 -10.30
N LYS A 294 10.33 1.24 -10.34
CA LYS A 294 11.58 1.85 -10.80
C LYS A 294 11.42 2.12 -12.29
N GLN A 295 11.86 3.29 -12.76
CA GLN A 295 12.17 3.44 -14.18
C GLN A 295 13.17 2.32 -14.50
N GLU A 296 12.76 1.32 -15.30
CA GLU A 296 13.57 0.16 -15.69
C GLU A 296 14.74 0.53 -16.62
N ALA A 297 15.41 1.66 -16.39
CA ALA A 297 16.64 2.04 -17.06
C ALA A 297 17.83 1.59 -16.21
N ALA A 298 18.14 0.28 -16.19
CA ALA A 298 19.51 -0.27 -16.01
C ALA A 298 19.56 -1.77 -15.69
N ALA A 299 18.53 -2.39 -15.11
CA ALA A 299 18.68 -3.73 -14.52
C ALA A 299 18.59 -4.90 -15.53
N LYS A 300 18.10 -4.69 -16.75
CA LYS A 300 18.03 -5.74 -17.79
C LYS A 300 19.36 -6.00 -18.52
N ILE A 301 20.34 -5.10 -18.41
CA ILE A 301 21.62 -5.22 -19.14
C ILE A 301 22.65 -6.06 -18.35
N SER A 302 22.60 -6.08 -17.02
CA SER A 302 23.59 -6.81 -16.21
C SER A 302 23.38 -8.33 -16.17
N TYR A 303 22.13 -8.81 -16.28
CA TYR A 303 21.88 -10.27 -16.26
C TYR A 303 22.21 -10.96 -17.59
N GLN A 304 22.04 -10.28 -18.73
CA GLN A 304 22.45 -10.81 -20.04
C GLN A 304 23.96 -10.68 -20.30
N ALA A 305 24.65 -9.73 -19.66
CA ALA A 305 26.10 -9.59 -19.77
C ALA A 305 26.89 -10.64 -18.97
N GLY A 306 26.31 -11.18 -17.88
CA GLY A 306 26.95 -12.21 -17.04
C GLY A 306 26.96 -13.61 -17.65
N VAL A 307 25.92 -13.97 -18.41
CA VAL A 307 25.80 -15.31 -19.02
C VAL A 307 26.70 -15.47 -20.25
N LEU A 308 27.02 -14.38 -20.96
CA LEU A 308 27.90 -14.40 -22.14
C LEU A 308 29.41 -14.33 -21.81
N ARG A 309 29.79 -14.06 -20.54
CA ARG A 309 31.20 -14.04 -20.11
C ARG A 309 31.68 -15.30 -19.38
N GLY A 310 30.78 -16.22 -19.04
CA GLY A 310 31.11 -17.48 -18.34
C GLY A 310 31.36 -18.69 -19.25
N GLY A 311 31.36 -18.51 -20.58
CA GLY A 311 31.37 -19.59 -21.57
C GLY A 311 32.64 -19.74 -22.41
N CYS A 312 33.77 -19.16 -21.99
CA CYS A 312 35.08 -19.44 -22.58
C CYS A 312 36.14 -19.48 -21.47
N SER A 313 36.40 -20.68 -20.94
CA SER A 313 37.62 -21.06 -20.24
C SER A 313 37.84 -22.55 -20.47
#